data_AF-A0A561X1C7-F1
#
_entry.id   AF-A0A561X1C7-F1
#
_cell.length_a   1.000
_cell.length_b   1.000
_cell.length_c   1.000
_cell.angle_alpha   90.00
_cell.angle_beta   90.00
_cell.angle_gamma   90.00
#
_symmetry.space_group_name_H-M   'P 1'
#
loop_
_entity.id
_entity.type
_entity.pdbx_description
1 polymer ?
#
loop_
_entity_poly.entity_id
_entity_poly.type
_entity_poly.pdbx_seq_one_letter_code
_entity_poly.pdbx_strand_id
1 'polypeptide(L)' 'MKAYVAFLVQMMIWSSFSIIEWLSGRDRPFFRGVMLCVFMYIAFLLARRLGLATRQAALTTIGTAAVYFAGQQWVWQAVQ' A
#
# COMPACT_ATOMS: atom_id res chain seq x y z
N MET A 1 -19.91 -7.05 2.23
CA MET A 1 -19.34 -6.46 3.47
C MET A 1 -17.84 -6.70 3.61
N LYS A 2 -17.35 -7.94 3.71
CA LYS A 2 -15.93 -8.25 3.99
C LYS A 2 -14.92 -7.63 3.01
N ALA A 3 -15.22 -7.66 1.71
CA ALA A 3 -14.37 -7.07 0.67
C ALA A 3 -14.29 -5.53 0.75
N TYR A 4 -15.38 -4.87 1.14
CA TYR A 4 -15.40 -3.41 1.32
C TYR A 4 -14.55 -2.98 2.52
N VAL A 5 -14.62 -3.73 3.63
CA VAL A 5 -13.76 -3.51 4.80
C VAL A 5 -12.29 -3.72 4.43
N ALA A 6 -11.97 -4.76 3.65
CA ALA A 6 -10.60 -5.00 3.19
C ALA A 6 -10.06 -3.83 2.33
N PHE A 7 -10.91 -3.28 1.44
CA PHE A 7 -10.56 -2.11 0.63
C PHE A 7 -10.31 -0.86 1.48
N LEU A 8 -11.19 -0.57 2.45
CA LEU A 8 -11.00 0.57 3.36
C LEU A 8 -9.71 0.46 4.17
N VAL A 9 -9.40 -0.73 4.67
CA VAL A 9 -8.16 -0.95 5.42
C VAL A 9 -6.94 -0.82 4.51
N GLN A 10 -6.98 -1.34 3.28
CA GLN A 10 -5.91 -1.13 2.29
C GLN A 10 -5.69 0.37 2.04
N MET A 11 -6.75 1.16 1.88
CA MET A 11 -6.65 2.62 1.71
C MET A 11 -5.97 3.30 2.93
N MET A 12 -6.31 2.91 4.16
CA MET A 12 -5.65 3.44 5.36
C MET A 12 -4.16 3.09 5.42
N ILE A 13 -3.79 1.89 4.98
CA ILE A 13 -2.40 1.41 4.94
C ILE A 13 -1.60 2.21 3.91
N TRP A 14 -2.15 2.44 2.70
CA TRP A 14 -1.50 3.26 1.67
C TRP A 14 -1.34 4.73 2.08
N SER A 15 -2.35 5.30 2.75
CA SER A 15 -2.25 6.65 3.31
C SER A 15 -1.14 6.76 4.35
N SER A 16 -1.03 5.78 5.25
CA SER A 16 0.03 5.75 6.27
C SER A 16 1.43 5.62 5.64
N PHE A 17 1.57 4.77 4.61
CA PHE A 17 2.81 4.65 3.84
C PHE A 17 3.21 5.98 3.19
N SER A 18 2.27 6.70 2.58
CA SER A 18 2.53 8.00 1.95
C SER A 18 3.03 9.05 2.95
N ILE A 19 2.43 9.12 4.15
CA ILE A 19 2.87 10.03 5.22
C ILE A 19 4.29 9.69 5.67
N ILE A 20 4.59 8.40 5.88
CA ILE A 20 5.91 7.94 6.32
C ILE A 20 6.96 8.17 5.22
N GLU A 21 6.60 7.93 3.98
CA GLU A 21 7.47 8.17 2.83
C GLU A 21 7.82 9.66 2.69
N TRP A 22 6.83 10.54 2.88
CA TRP A 22 7.05 11.99 2.88
C TRP A 22 7.93 12.43 4.06
N LEU A 23 7.70 11.87 5.24
CA LEU A 23 8.54 12.12 6.43
C LEU A 23 9.97 11.59 6.26
N SER A 24 10.13 10.47 5.55
CA SER A 24 11.40 9.83 5.21
C SER A 24 12.09 10.49 4.01
N GLY A 25 11.61 11.62 3.48
CA GLY A 25 12.15 12.32 2.31
C GLY A 25 13.63 12.73 2.35
N ARG A 26 14.38 12.40 3.42
CA ARG A 26 15.85 12.50 3.51
C ARG A 26 16.60 11.17 3.41
N ASP A 27 15.92 10.03 3.38
CA ASP A 27 16.55 8.71 3.48
C ASP A 27 16.78 8.03 2.13
N ARG A 28 17.79 7.14 2.10
CA ARG A 28 18.20 6.39 0.90
C ARG A 28 17.02 5.61 0.30
N PRO A 29 16.91 5.50 -1.04
CA PRO A 29 15.83 4.78 -1.74
C PRO A 29 15.66 3.32 -1.29
N PHE A 30 16.71 2.73 -0.70
CA PHE A 30 16.67 1.41 -0.10
C PHE A 30 15.66 1.29 1.06
N PHE A 31 15.60 2.28 1.95
CA PHE A 31 14.68 2.27 3.10
C PHE A 31 13.21 2.34 2.64
N ARG A 32 12.95 3.14 1.61
CA ARG A 32 11.65 3.26 0.95
C ARG A 32 11.18 1.92 0.37
N GLY A 33 12.09 1.17 -0.27
CA GLY A 33 11.80 -0.18 -0.78
C GLY A 33 11.48 -1.19 0.32
N VAL A 34 12.24 -1.19 1.42
CA VAL A 34 11.99 -2.10 2.56
C VAL A 34 10.65 -1.77 3.25
N MET A 35 10.35 -0.49 3.47
CA MET A 35 9.06 -0.08 4.03
C MET A 35 7.90 -0.52 3.14
N LEU A 36 8.04 -0.41 1.81
CA LEU A 36 7.01 -0.87 0.89
C LEU A 36 6.74 -2.37 1.01
N CYS A 37 7.79 -3.19 1.12
CA CYS A 37 7.65 -4.63 1.36
C CYS A 37 6.91 -4.91 2.69
N VAL A 38 7.21 -4.17 3.74
CA VAL A 38 6.54 -4.31 5.05
C VAL A 38 5.07 -3.93 4.96
N PHE A 39 4.75 -2.78 4.39
CA PHE A 39 3.36 -2.31 4.25
C PHE A 39 2.52 -3.23 3.34
N MET A 40 3.10 -3.74 2.26
CA MET A 40 2.46 -4.71 1.38
C MET A 40 2.18 -6.03 2.11
N TYR A 41 3.12 -6.51 2.94
CA TYR A 41 2.93 -7.71 3.74
C TYR A 41 1.82 -7.53 4.80
N ILE A 42 1.78 -6.38 5.47
CA ILE A 42 0.73 -6.04 6.45
C ILE A 42 -0.65 -5.99 5.77
N ALA A 43 -0.75 -5.35 4.60
CA ALA A 43 -1.99 -5.30 3.82
C ALA A 43 -2.50 -6.69 3.43
N PHE A 44 -1.59 -7.56 2.98
CA PHE A 44 -1.92 -8.94 2.64
C PHE A 44 -2.37 -9.75 3.87
N LEU A 45 -1.68 -9.61 5.00
CA LEU A 45 -2.01 -10.29 6.25
C LEU A 45 -3.38 -9.85 6.78
N LEU A 46 -3.69 -8.55 6.72
CA LEU A 46 -5.00 -8.04 7.13
C LEU A 46 -6.13 -8.51 6.20
N ALA A 47 -5.90 -8.51 4.89
CA ALA A 47 -6.87 -9.02 3.93
C ALA A 47 -7.18 -10.51 4.16
N ARG A 48 -6.18 -11.31 4.54
CA ARG A 48 -6.39 -12.71 4.99
C ARG A 48 -7.16 -12.80 6.30
N ARG A 49 -6.84 -11.98 7.30
CA ARG A 49 -7.52 -11.97 8.61
C ARG A 49 -8.99 -11.56 8.51
N LEU A 50 -9.35 -10.77 7.51
CA LEU A 50 -10.74 -10.38 7.21
C LEU A 50 -11.57 -11.51 6.58
N GLY A 51 -10.99 -12.69 6.37
CA GLY A 51 -11.69 -13.88 5.88
C GLY A 51 -11.95 -13.87 4.37
N LEU A 52 -11.17 -13.09 3.60
CA LEU A 52 -11.15 -13.22 2.13
C LEU A 52 -10.33 -14.42 1.72
N ALA A 53 -10.76 -15.09 0.64
CA ALA A 53 -9.96 -16.14 0.00
C ALA A 53 -8.58 -15.58 -0.38
N THR A 54 -7.52 -16.34 -0.13
CA THR A 54 -6.11 -15.92 -0.29
C THR A 54 -5.83 -15.28 -1.66
N ARG A 55 -6.48 -15.78 -2.72
CA ARG A 55 -6.40 -15.20 -4.07
C ARG A 55 -7.04 -13.82 -4.18
N GLN A 56 -8.22 -13.62 -3.59
CA GLN A 56 -8.90 -12.32 -3.64
C GLN A 56 -8.17 -11.28 -2.78
N ALA A 57 -7.64 -11.68 -1.63
CA ALA A 57 -6.79 -10.84 -0.78
C ALA A 57 -5.49 -10.42 -1.50
N ALA A 58 -4.83 -11.35 -2.19
CA ALA A 58 -3.63 -11.04 -2.98
C ALA A 58 -3.96 -10.08 -4.14
N LEU A 59 -5.02 -10.37 -4.91
CA LEU A 59 -5.41 -9.55 -6.07
C LEU A 59 -5.80 -8.13 -5.66
N THR A 60 -6.53 -7.96 -4.56
CA THR A 60 -6.88 -6.62 -4.05
C THR A 60 -5.64 -5.88 -3.54
N THR A 61 -4.69 -6.56 -2.90
CA THR A 61 -3.45 -5.93 -2.41
C THR A 61 -2.56 -5.50 -3.56
N ILE A 62 -2.38 -6.36 -4.57
CA ILE A 62 -1.60 -6.04 -5.77
C ILE A 62 -2.29 -4.94 -6.58
N GLY A 63 -3.61 -5.00 -6.74
CA GLY A 63 -4.38 -3.98 -7.45
C GLY A 63 -4.28 -2.60 -6.78
N THR A 64 -4.46 -2.54 -5.46
CA THR A 64 -4.32 -1.27 -4.71
C THR A 64 -2.87 -0.77 -4.70
N ALA A 65 -1.88 -1.67 -4.63
CA ALA A 65 -0.46 -1.31 -4.79
C ALA A 65 -0.16 -0.69 -6.15
N ALA A 66 -0.63 -1.31 -7.23
CA ALA A 66 -0.40 -0.82 -8.58
C ALA A 66 -1.02 0.57 -8.79
N VAL A 67 -2.24 0.78 -8.30
CA VAL A 67 -2.91 2.09 -8.33
C VAL A 67 -2.13 3.13 -7.51
N TYR A 68 -1.65 2.75 -6.33
CA TYR A 68 -0.88 3.64 -5.48
C TYR A 68 0.46 4.03 -6.13
N PHE A 69 1.21 3.07 -6.67
CA PHE A 69 2.45 3.35 -7.40
C PHE A 69 2.22 4.23 -8.63
N ALA A 70 1.15 3.98 -9.39
CA ALA A 70 0.79 4.82 -10.52
C ALA A 70 0.50 6.26 -10.08
N GLY A 71 -0.29 6.45 -9.01
CA GLY A 71 -0.56 7.77 -8.44
C GLY A 71 0.69 8.46 -7.92
N GLN A 72 1.58 7.72 -7.25
CA GLN A 72 2.82 8.26 -6.70
C GLN A 72 3.79 8.71 -7.80
N GLN A 73 3.89 7.96 -8.91
CA GLN A 73 4.69 8.39 -10.07
C GLN A 73 4.19 9.71 -10.65
N TRP A 74 2.87 9.89 -10.75
CA TRP A 74 2.25 11.13 -11.19
C TRP A 74 2.52 12.30 -10.25
N VAL A 75 2.40 12.09 -8.93
CA VAL A 75 2.69 13.12 -7.93
C VAL A 75 4.15 13.56 -7.99
N TRP A 76 5.08 12.62 -8.16
CA TRP A 76 6.51 12.95 -8.30
C TRP A 76 6.82 13.70 -9.60
N GLN A 77 6.12 13.41 -10.70
CA GLN A 77 6.25 14.21 -11.93
C GLN A 77 5.62 15.60 -11.82
N ALA A 78 4.58 15.78 -11.01
CA ALA A 78 3.93 17.06 -10.80
C ALA A 78 4.65 17.99 -9.81
N VAL A 79 5.56 17.43 -8.98
CA VAL A 79 6.33 18.16 -7.96
C VAL A 79 7.72 18.61 -8.49
N GLN A 80 8.17 18.10 -9.64
CA GLN A 80 9.38 18.55 -10.35
C GLN A 80 9.09 19.71 -11.30
#